data_AF-A0A9D1XJX0-F1
#
_entry.id   AF-A0A9D1XJX0-F1
#
_cell.length_a   1.000
_cell.length_b   1.000
_cell.length_c   1.000
_cell.angle_alpha   90.00
_cell.angle_beta   90.00
_cell.angle_gamma   90.00
#
_symmetry.space_group_name_H-M   'P 1'
#
loop_
_entity.id
_entity.type
_entity.pdbx_description
1 polymer ?
#
loop_
_entity_poly.entity_id
_entity_poly.type
_entity_poly.pdbx_seq_one_letter_code
_entity_poly.pdbx_strand_id
1 'polypeptide(L)'
;MKFGHKLRALIEEQGITQKELASQLNIAPSTISCYVQNTREPDFATLKLFAKYFDVSLDYLLDYKTNKASTLQEDELLRIFRCLNDEQKEICIEQCKVFLKLNNKKKEIQKPL
;
A
#
# COMPACT_ATOMS: atom_id res chain seq x y z
N MET A 1 3.00 -8.48 11.55
CA MET A 1 3.89 -9.54 11.04
C MET A 1 5.17 -8.88 10.53
N LYS A 2 6.35 -9.53 10.55
CA LYS A 2 7.54 -8.95 9.88
C LYS A 2 7.52 -9.28 8.38
N PHE A 3 8.07 -8.39 7.55
CA PHE A 3 8.12 -8.53 6.09
C PHE A 3 8.59 -9.90 5.60
N GLY A 4 9.68 -10.44 6.16
CA GLY A 4 10.24 -11.72 5.73
C GLY A 4 9.29 -12.92 5.91
N HIS A 5 8.43 -12.89 6.94
CA HIS A 5 7.38 -13.89 7.09
C HIS A 5 6.32 -13.75 6.01
N LYS A 6 5.96 -12.51 5.65
CA LYS A 6 4.97 -12.24 4.61
C LYS A 6 5.47 -12.65 3.23
N LEU A 7 6.72 -12.36 2.93
CA LEU A 7 7.40 -12.80 1.71
C LEU A 7 7.47 -14.33 1.63
N ARG A 8 7.78 -15.03 2.73
CA ARG A 8 7.78 -16.49 2.76
C ARG A 8 6.40 -17.07 2.45
N ALA A 9 5.34 -16.53 3.06
CA ALA A 9 3.98 -17.00 2.80
C ALA A 9 3.60 -16.85 1.32
N LEU A 10 3.91 -15.70 0.70
CA LEU A 10 3.65 -15.46 -0.73
C LEU A 10 4.41 -16.43 -1.66
N ILE A 11 5.65 -16.79 -1.30
CA ILE A 11 6.45 -17.79 -2.02
C ILE A 11 5.77 -19.17 -1.94
N GLU A 12 5.33 -19.56 -0.75
CA GLU A 12 4.65 -20.85 -0.50
C GLU A 12 3.28 -20.92 -1.19
N GLU A 13 2.51 -19.81 -1.18
CA GLU A 13 1.21 -19.70 -1.86
C GLU A 13 1.31 -19.88 -3.38
N GLN A 14 2.42 -19.46 -3.99
CA GLN A 14 2.70 -19.67 -5.42
C GLN A 14 3.30 -21.07 -5.72
N GLY A 15 3.56 -21.89 -4.71
CA GLY A 15 4.12 -23.23 -4.87
C GLY A 15 5.56 -23.24 -5.40
N ILE A 16 6.31 -22.15 -5.21
CA ILE A 16 7.70 -22.00 -5.66
C ILE A 16 8.67 -21.97 -4.48
N THR A 17 9.95 -22.17 -4.76
CA THR A 17 11.05 -22.06 -3.81
C THR A 17 11.67 -20.66 -3.82
N GLN A 18 12.38 -20.30 -2.75
CA GLN A 18 13.16 -19.05 -2.69
C GLN A 18 14.22 -18.96 -3.82
N LYS A 19 14.76 -20.11 -4.26
CA LYS A 19 15.72 -20.17 -5.37
C LYS A 19 15.06 -19.89 -6.72
N GLU A 20 13.85 -20.39 -6.92
CA GLU A 20 13.07 -20.12 -8.13
C GLU A 20 12.65 -18.65 -8.19
N LEU A 21 12.17 -18.08 -7.07
CA LEU A 21 11.88 -16.64 -6.99
C LEU A 21 13.13 -15.80 -7.31
N ALA A 22 14.27 -16.15 -6.72
CA ALA A 22 15.56 -15.50 -6.97
C ALA A 22 15.91 -15.52 -8.47
N SER A 23 15.78 -16.68 -9.12
CA SER A 23 16.03 -16.85 -10.55
C SER A 23 15.09 -15.99 -11.40
N GLN A 24 13.78 -16.05 -11.13
CA GLN A 24 12.76 -15.35 -11.92
C GLN A 24 12.84 -13.83 -11.78
N LEU A 25 13.27 -13.33 -10.62
CA LEU A 25 13.44 -11.90 -10.36
C LEU A 25 14.86 -11.39 -10.63
N ASN A 26 15.76 -12.26 -11.06
CA ASN A 26 17.19 -11.95 -11.25
C ASN A 26 17.84 -11.33 -10.00
N ILE A 27 17.51 -11.89 -8.83
CA ILE A 27 18.06 -11.53 -7.52
C ILE A 27 18.93 -12.70 -7.03
N ALA A 28 20.05 -12.42 -6.37
CA ALA A 28 20.86 -13.49 -5.80
C ALA A 28 20.07 -14.31 -4.76
N PRO A 29 20.14 -15.65 -4.75
CA PRO A 29 19.43 -16.48 -3.78
C PRO A 29 19.74 -16.15 -2.32
N SER A 30 20.99 -15.75 -2.04
CA SER A 30 21.41 -15.27 -0.72
C SER A 30 20.66 -14.01 -0.29
N THR A 31 20.39 -13.10 -1.23
CA THR A 31 19.64 -11.87 -0.98
C THR A 31 18.18 -12.16 -0.64
N ILE A 32 17.51 -13.06 -1.38
CA ILE A 32 16.15 -13.52 -1.02
C ILE A 32 16.14 -14.18 0.35
N SER A 33 17.13 -15.03 0.65
CA SER A 33 17.24 -15.64 1.98
C SER A 33 17.38 -14.60 3.09
N CYS A 34 18.18 -13.55 2.89
CA CYS A 34 18.33 -12.46 3.85
C CYS A 34 17.01 -11.72 4.09
N TYR A 35 16.23 -11.46 3.04
CA TYR A 35 14.90 -10.84 3.15
C TYR A 35 13.92 -11.72 3.92
N VAL A 36 13.85 -13.00 3.57
CA VAL A 36 12.97 -13.98 4.24
C VAL A 36 13.35 -14.17 5.72
N GLN A 37 14.65 -14.11 6.06
CA GLN A 37 15.14 -14.18 7.43
C GLN A 37 15.06 -12.85 8.19
N ASN A 38 14.65 -11.76 7.55
CA ASN A 38 14.65 -10.40 8.10
C ASN A 38 16.04 -9.91 8.55
N THR A 39 17.13 -10.41 7.96
CA THR A 39 18.51 -9.95 8.24
C THR A 39 18.88 -8.73 7.39
N ARG A 40 18.14 -8.50 6.29
CA ARG A 40 18.25 -7.33 5.44
C ARG A 40 16.84 -6.91 5.01
N GLU A 41 16.66 -5.62 4.77
CA GLU A 41 15.43 -5.08 4.18
C GLU A 41 15.62 -4.83 2.66
N PRO A 42 14.59 -5.11 1.84
CA PRO A 42 14.59 -4.74 0.43
C PRO A 42 14.50 -3.23 0.25
N ASP A 43 15.07 -2.72 -0.84
CA ASP A 43 14.85 -1.32 -1.23
C ASP A 43 13.48 -1.13 -1.91
N PHE A 44 13.11 0.12 -2.18
CA PHE A 44 11.84 0.44 -2.84
C PHE A 44 11.69 -0.18 -4.24
N ALA A 45 12.77 -0.36 -4.98
CA ALA A 45 12.73 -0.98 -6.30
C ALA A 45 12.37 -2.47 -6.19
N THR A 46 13.02 -3.15 -5.25
CA THR A 46 12.79 -4.56 -4.94
C THR A 46 11.40 -4.80 -4.36
N LEU A 47 10.91 -3.91 -3.49
CA LEU A 47 9.53 -3.98 -2.98
C LEU A 47 8.49 -3.87 -4.10
N LYS A 48 8.65 -2.94 -5.04
CA LYS A 48 7.78 -2.83 -6.21
C LYS A 48 7.86 -4.06 -7.11
N LEU A 49 9.05 -4.66 -7.23
CA LEU A 49 9.25 -5.89 -8.00
C LEU A 49 8.49 -7.06 -7.38
N PHE A 50 8.57 -7.24 -6.06
CA PHE A 50 7.79 -8.28 -5.36
C PHE A 50 6.30 -8.03 -5.45
N ALA A 51 5.84 -6.80 -5.20
CA ALA A 51 4.42 -6.43 -5.30
C ALA A 51 3.85 -6.74 -6.70
N LYS A 52 4.60 -6.41 -7.76
CA LYS A 52 4.23 -6.73 -9.13
C LYS A 52 4.26 -8.23 -9.41
N TYR A 53 5.26 -8.95 -8.91
CA TYR A 53 5.41 -10.38 -9.14
C TYR A 53 4.28 -11.19 -8.50
N PHE A 54 3.91 -10.85 -7.27
CA PHE A 54 2.84 -11.54 -6.52
C PHE A 54 1.44 -10.95 -6.77
N ASP A 55 1.32 -9.90 -7.59
CA ASP A 55 0.09 -9.16 -7.85
C ASP A 55 -0.63 -8.68 -6.57
N VAL A 56 0.12 -8.03 -5.68
CA VAL A 56 -0.39 -7.50 -4.40
C VAL A 56 -0.02 -6.03 -4.22
N SER A 57 -0.77 -5.31 -3.38
CA SER A 57 -0.39 -3.96 -2.98
C SER A 57 0.84 -3.95 -2.06
N LEU A 58 1.56 -2.83 -2.03
CA LEU A 58 2.68 -2.64 -1.10
C LEU A 58 2.22 -2.70 0.36
N ASP A 59 1.04 -2.17 0.68
CA ASP A 59 0.46 -2.24 2.02
C ASP A 59 0.25 -3.69 2.46
N TYR A 60 -0.24 -4.55 1.55
CA TYR A 60 -0.41 -5.97 1.82
C TYR A 60 0.94 -6.70 1.97
N LEU A 61 1.90 -6.40 1.09
CA LEU A 61 3.24 -7.00 1.11
C LEU A 61 4.01 -6.64 2.39
N LEU A 62 3.86 -5.41 2.87
CA LEU A 62 4.53 -4.92 4.08
C LEU A 62 3.78 -5.24 5.38
N ASP A 63 2.61 -5.89 5.28
CA ASP A 63 1.66 -6.04 6.39
C ASP A 63 1.38 -4.70 7.09
N TYR A 64 1.39 -3.62 6.30
CA TYR A 64 1.15 -2.27 6.78
C TYR A 64 -0.34 -1.99 6.70
N LYS A 65 -0.99 -2.05 7.86
CA LYS A 65 -2.36 -1.59 8.03
C LYS A 65 -2.32 -0.26 8.77
N THR A 66 -2.79 0.80 8.12
CA THR A 66 -3.09 2.01 8.90
C THR A 66 -4.29 1.71 9.80
N ASN A 67 -4.26 2.16 11.06
CA ASN A 67 -5.37 2.00 12.02
C ASN A 67 -6.65 2.74 11.61
N LYS A 68 -6.70 3.33 10.42
CA LYS A 68 -7.96 3.52 9.74
C LYS A 68 -8.37 2.16 9.19
N ALA A 69 -8.92 1.31 10.07
CA ALA A 69 -9.93 0.38 9.60
C ALA A 69 -10.84 1.23 8.71
N SER A 70 -10.93 0.91 7.42
CA SER A 70 -11.81 1.65 6.53
C SER A 70 -13.16 1.66 7.21
N THR A 71 -13.57 2.84 7.66
CA THR A 71 -14.83 2.95 8.36
C THR A 71 -15.92 2.54 7.37
N LEU A 72 -17.09 2.08 7.83
CA LEU A 72 -18.22 1.85 6.92
C LEU A 72 -18.50 3.07 6.02
N GLN A 73 -18.17 4.27 6.50
CA GLN A 73 -18.25 5.52 5.74
C GLN A 73 -17.17 5.65 4.65
N GLU A 74 -15.94 5.23 4.92
CA GLU A 74 -14.85 5.23 3.92
C GLU A 74 -15.11 4.20 2.81
N ASP A 75 -15.62 3.01 3.17
CA ASP A 75 -15.98 1.98 2.19
C ASP A 75 -17.17 2.41 1.33
N GLU A 76 -18.19 3.03 1.93
CA GLU A 76 -19.34 3.56 1.20
C GLU A 76 -18.94 4.74 0.29
N LEU A 77 -18.05 5.63 0.76
CA LEU A 77 -17.51 6.71 -0.06
C LEU A 77 -16.77 6.16 -1.29
N LEU A 78 -15.90 5.16 -1.11
CA LEU A 78 -15.17 4.52 -2.19
C LEU A 78 -16.12 3.80 -3.16
N ARG A 79 -17.15 3.12 -2.65
CA ARG A 79 -18.17 2.45 -3.47
C ARG A 79 -18.91 3.46 -4.34
N ILE A 80 -19.42 4.55 -3.75
CA ILE A 80 -20.13 5.61 -4.47
C ILE A 80 -19.19 6.22 -5.53
N PHE A 81 -17.98 6.60 -5.15
CA PHE A 81 -17.02 7.25 -6.05
C PHE A 81 -16.68 6.38 -7.27
N ARG A 82 -16.57 5.05 -7.10
CA ARG A 82 -16.33 4.10 -8.20
C ARG A 82 -17.50 4.01 -9.19
N CYS A 83 -18.72 4.29 -8.75
CA CYS A 83 -19.92 4.30 -9.61
C CYS A 83 -20.13 5.62 -10.37
N LEU A 84 -19.33 6.65 -10.11
CA LEU A 84 -19.42 7.94 -10.80
C LEU A 84 -18.74 7.92 -12.17
N ASN A 85 -19.22 8.77 -13.08
CA ASN A 85 -18.51 9.08 -14.32
C ASN A 85 -17.35 10.07 -14.07
N ASP A 86 -16.52 10.33 -15.08
CA ASP A 86 -15.30 11.13 -14.90
C ASP A 86 -15.59 12.59 -14.49
N GLU A 87 -16.60 13.23 -15.09
CA GLU A 87 -17.03 14.58 -14.73
C GLU A 87 -17.51 14.64 -13.27
N GLN A 88 -18.32 13.67 -12.86
CA GLN A 88 -18.83 13.57 -11.48
C GLN A 88 -17.72 13.33 -10.46
N LYS A 89 -16.70 12.52 -10.80
CA LYS A 89 -15.53 12.31 -9.96
C LYS A 89 -14.75 13.61 -9.76
N GLU A 90 -14.57 14.38 -10.83
CA GLU A 90 -13.87 15.66 -10.77
C GLU A 90 -14.61 16.65 -9.87
N ILE A 91 -15.94 16.77 -10.02
CA ILE A 91 -16.78 17.60 -9.16
C ILE A 91 -16.68 17.15 -7.70
N CYS A 92 -16.76 15.85 -7.42
CA CYS A 92 -16.65 15.28 -6.08
C CYS A 92 -15.32 15.67 -5.42
N ILE A 93 -14.20 15.56 -6.16
CA ILE A 93 -12.88 15.95 -5.69
C ILE A 93 -12.80 17.45 -5.39
N GLU A 94 -13.34 18.31 -6.26
CA GLU A 94 -13.34 19.76 -6.03
C GLU A 94 -14.14 20.15 -4.79
N GLN A 95 -15.30 19.52 -4.56
CA GLN A 95 -16.08 19.71 -3.33
C GLN A 95 -15.28 19.28 -2.09
N CYS A 96 -14.61 18.12 -2.12
CA CYS A 96 -13.72 17.69 -1.04
C CYS A 96 -12.60 18.71 -0.76
N LYS A 97 -11.99 19.28 -1.81
CA LYS A 97 -10.95 20.32 -1.68
C LYS A 97 -11.49 21.60 -1.03
N VAL A 98 -12.74 21.98 -1.28
CA VAL A 98 -13.38 23.13 -0.61
C VAL A 98 -13.43 22.90 0.90
N PHE A 99 -13.86 21.73 1.37
CA PHE A 99 -13.87 21.41 2.80
C PHE A 99 -12.47 21.51 3.44
N LEU A 100 -11.42 21.04 2.74
CA LEU A 100 -10.05 21.16 3.22
C LEU A 100 -9.59 22.63 3.35
N LYS A 101 -9.92 23.47 2.36
CA LYS A 101 -9.61 24.91 2.40
C LYS A 101 -10.32 25.61 3.56
N LEU A 102 -11.57 25.26 3.83
CA LEU A 102 -12.33 25.81 4.97
C LEU A 102 -11.73 25.43 6.32
N ASN A 103 -11.23 24.20 6.46
CA ASN A 103 -10.55 23.74 7.68
C ASN A 103 -9.26 24.53 7.96
N ASN A 104 -8.50 24.87 6.91
CA ASN A 104 -7.29 25.67 7.06
C ASN A 104 -7.61 27.13 7.45
N LYS A 105 -8.64 27.74 6.85
CA LYS A 105 -9.09 29.09 7.25
C LYS A 105 -9.56 29.17 8.70
N LYS A 106 -10.30 28.15 9.19
CA LYS A 106 -10.72 28.09 10.60
C LYS A 106 -9.54 28.01 11.57
N LYS A 107 -8.45 27.33 11.20
CA LYS A 107 -7.22 27.24 12.02
C LYS A 107 -6.45 28.56 12.08
N GLU A 108 -6.48 29.37 11.02
CA GLU A 108 -5.85 30.70 11.01
C GLU A 108 -6.59 31.71 11.91
N ILE A 109 -7.93 31.62 11.97
CA ILE A 109 -8.77 32.49 12.80
C ILE A 109 -8.65 32.14 14.30
N GLN A 110 -8.25 30.92 14.65
CA GLN A 110 -8.13 30.44 16.04
C GLN A 110 -6.73 30.55 16.64
N LYS A 111 -5.74 31.15 15.96
CA LYS A 111 -4.45 31.46 16.58
C LYS A 111 -4.61 32.60 17.59
N PRO A 112 -4.30 32.40 18.89
CA PRO A 112 -4.29 33.51 19.84
C PRO A 112 -3.21 34.53 19.45
N LEU A 113 -3.52 35.82 19.66
CA LEU A 113 -2.57 36.93 19.49
C LEU A 113 -1.33 36.75 20.35
#